data_AF-A0A0B5FKY9-F1
#
_entry.id   AF-A0A0B5FKY9-F1
#
_cell.length_a   1.000
_cell.length_b   1.000
_cell.length_c   1.000
_cell.angle_alpha   90.00
_cell.angle_beta   90.00
_cell.angle_gamma   90.00
#
_symmetry.space_group_name_H-M   'P 1'
#
loop_
_entity.id
_entity.type
_entity.pdbx_description
1 polymer ?
#
loop_
_entity_poly.entity_id
_entity_poly.type
_entity_poly.pdbx_seq_one_letter_code
_entity_poly.pdbx_strand_id
1 'polypeptide(L)'
;MKKLVRFIFWGVVFVVLLVAADQALLRVDLDVPGYREAHSFYKEFRARLIGLGGEQTAPPASGNEGTQPAPPAAGPSYVYVDDEGALHFAENLNEVPERYRQNAQQLGH
;
A
#
# COMPACT_ATOMS: atom_id res chain seq x y z
N MET A 1 -4.67 0.07 47.20
CA MET A 1 -4.96 0.85 45.98
C MET A 1 -3.82 1.74 45.48
N LYS A 2 -2.96 2.34 46.34
CA LYS A 2 -1.81 3.18 45.89
C LYS A 2 -0.83 2.48 44.93
N LYS A 3 -0.57 1.18 45.12
CA LYS A 3 0.28 0.37 44.23
C LYS A 3 -0.36 0.21 42.84
N LEU A 4 -1.67 0.02 42.79
CA LEU A 4 -2.44 -0.10 41.55
C LEU A 4 -2.49 1.25 40.81
N VAL A 5 -2.74 2.34 41.52
CA VAL A 5 -2.70 3.71 40.95
C VAL A 5 -1.31 4.01 40.39
N ARG A 6 -0.23 3.64 41.11
CA ARG A 6 1.14 3.81 40.60
C ARG A 6 1.42 2.95 39.37
N PHE A 7 0.88 1.73 39.31
CA PHE A 7 0.99 0.85 38.15
C PHE A 7 0.25 1.41 36.93
N ILE A 8 -1.00 1.85 37.11
CA ILE A 8 -1.79 2.49 36.04
C ILE A 8 -1.11 3.78 35.58
N PHE A 9 -0.62 4.60 36.49
CA PHE A 9 0.13 5.82 36.15
C PHE A 9 1.34 5.50 35.28
N TRP A 10 2.14 4.51 35.67
CA TRP A 10 3.29 4.08 34.87
C TRP A 10 2.87 3.48 33.52
N GLY A 11 1.74 2.78 33.46
CA GLY A 11 1.14 2.31 32.21
C GLY A 11 0.74 3.44 31.28
N VAL A 12 0.10 4.49 31.79
CA VAL A 12 -0.25 5.68 31.01
C VAL A 12 1.00 6.38 30.50
N VAL A 13 2.01 6.58 31.35
CA VAL A 13 3.30 7.17 30.94
C VAL A 13 3.96 6.33 29.83
N PHE A 14 3.94 5.01 29.96
CA PHE A 14 4.47 4.11 28.95
C PHE A 14 3.71 4.22 27.61
N VAL A 15 2.38 4.28 27.64
CA VAL A 15 1.55 4.50 26.44
C VAL A 15 1.84 5.86 25.80
N VAL A 16 1.98 6.93 26.59
CA VAL A 16 2.35 8.25 26.07
C VAL A 16 3.72 8.21 25.38
N LEU A 17 4.68 7.48 25.95
CA LEU A 17 6.01 7.30 25.35
C LEU A 17 5.93 6.54 24.02
N LEU A 18 5.11 5.49 23.95
CA LEU A 18 4.82 4.77 22.71
C LEU A 18 4.23 5.69 21.63
N VAL A 19 3.25 6.53 22.00
CA VAL A 19 2.65 7.49 21.07
C VAL A 19 3.67 8.53 20.61
N ALA A 20 4.53 9.02 21.50
CA ALA A 20 5.60 9.94 21.13
C ALA A 20 6.59 9.30 20.14
N ALA A 21 6.95 8.03 20.34
CA ALA A 21 7.78 7.28 19.40
C ALA A 21 7.09 7.10 18.04
N ASP A 22 5.81 6.71 18.01
CA ASP A 22 5.01 6.63 16.77
C ASP A 22 5.00 7.96 16.02
N GLN A 23 4.79 9.08 16.72
CA GLN A 23 4.84 10.42 16.13
C GLN A 23 6.23 10.78 15.61
N ALA A 24 7.30 10.40 16.31
CA ALA A 24 8.66 10.62 15.85
C ALA A 24 8.93 9.86 14.54
N LEU A 25 8.50 8.59 14.46
CA LEU A 25 8.60 7.81 13.23
C LEU A 25 7.78 8.40 12.08
N LEU A 26 6.69 9.12 12.34
CA LEU A 26 5.90 9.75 11.27
C LEU A 26 6.45 11.09 10.79
N ARG A 27 6.99 11.91 11.70
CA ARG A 27 7.31 13.32 11.45
C ARG A 27 8.79 13.62 11.28
N VAL A 28 9.68 12.82 11.86
CA VAL A 28 11.11 13.05 11.73
C VAL A 28 11.52 12.63 10.33
N ASP A 29 12.23 13.51 9.64
CA ASP A 29 12.91 13.20 8.39
C ASP A 29 14.40 13.19 8.73
N LEU A 30 14.97 11.99 8.86
CA LEU A 30 16.40 11.82 9.07
C LEU A 30 17.06 11.74 7.70
N ASP A 31 17.93 12.70 7.41
CA ASP A 31 18.70 12.78 6.17
C ASP A 31 19.87 11.78 6.19
N VAL A 32 19.54 10.50 6.33
CA VAL A 32 20.50 9.39 6.31
C VAL A 32 20.13 8.42 5.17
N PRO A 33 21.13 7.85 4.47
CA PRO A 33 20.87 6.94 3.36
C PRO A 33 20.06 5.73 3.83
N GLY A 34 18.98 5.41 3.11
CA GLY A 34 18.05 4.32 3.44
C GLY A 34 16.91 4.66 4.40
N TYR A 35 16.92 5.83 5.05
CA TYR A 35 15.84 6.22 5.98
C TYR A 35 14.52 6.49 5.25
N ARG A 36 14.59 7.13 4.09
CA ARG A 36 13.40 7.50 3.30
C ARG A 36 12.56 6.29 2.93
N GLU A 37 13.19 5.20 2.55
CA GLU A 37 12.53 3.94 2.16
C GLU A 37 11.93 3.23 3.37
N ALA A 38 12.64 3.19 4.49
CA ALA A 38 12.11 2.65 5.75
C ALA A 38 10.93 3.49 6.29
N HIS A 39 11.00 4.81 6.12
CA HIS A 39 9.97 5.76 6.54
C HIS A 39 8.69 5.63 5.73
N SER A 40 8.81 5.51 4.40
CA SER A 40 7.66 5.29 3.52
C SER A 40 7.00 3.94 3.79
N PHE A 41 7.81 2.88 3.94
CA PHE A 41 7.30 1.56 4.31
C PHE A 41 6.54 1.59 5.64
N TYR A 42 7.10 2.24 6.67
CA TYR A 42 6.44 2.35 7.98
C TYR A 42 5.10 3.07 7.90
N LYS A 43 5.01 4.17 7.14
CA LYS A 43 3.78 4.93 6.93
C LYS A 43 2.70 4.08 6.25
N GLU A 44 3.06 3.35 5.19
CA GLU A 44 2.12 2.47 4.48
C GLU A 44 1.67 1.28 5.34
N PHE A 45 2.61 0.63 6.04
CA PHE A 45 2.30 -0.46 6.95
C PHE A 45 1.32 -0.01 8.04
N ARG A 46 1.56 1.14 8.66
CA ARG A 46 0.67 1.70 9.68
C ARG A 46 -0.70 2.06 9.11
N ALA A 47 -0.75 2.67 7.92
CA ALA A 47 -2.00 3.00 7.26
C ALA A 47 -2.84 1.74 7.00
N ARG A 48 -2.20 0.64 6.57
CA ARG A 48 -2.86 -0.66 6.40
C ARG A 48 -3.27 -1.27 7.74
N LEU A 49 -2.40 -1.25 8.74
CA LEU A 49 -2.67 -1.81 10.08
C LEU A 49 -3.91 -1.15 10.73
N ILE A 50 -4.05 0.17 10.57
CA ILE A 50 -5.21 0.93 11.06
C ILE A 50 -6.42 0.77 10.13
N GLY A 51 -6.18 0.70 8.81
CA GLY A 51 -7.20 0.54 7.77
C GLY A 51 -7.75 -0.88 7.62
N LEU A 52 -7.18 -1.90 8.29
CA LEU A 52 -7.64 -3.29 8.21
C LEU A 52 -9.10 -3.50 8.68
N GLY A 53 -9.71 -2.50 9.32
CA GLY A 53 -11.10 -2.52 9.79
C GLY A 53 -12.10 -1.68 8.99
N GLY A 54 -11.69 -0.99 7.92
CA GLY A 54 -12.56 -0.17 7.09
C GLY A 54 -12.19 -0.29 5.62
N GLU A 55 -13.19 -0.38 4.75
CA GLU A 55 -13.04 -0.46 3.28
C GLU A 55 -11.83 0.35 2.80
N GLN A 56 -10.92 -0.36 2.12
CA GLN A 56 -9.80 0.23 1.41
C GLN A 56 -10.35 1.29 0.46
N THR A 57 -10.37 2.55 0.90
CA THR A 57 -10.34 3.66 -0.04
C THR A 57 -8.92 3.67 -0.57
N ALA A 58 -8.74 2.99 -1.69
CA ALA A 58 -7.50 2.99 -2.45
C ALA A 58 -6.97 4.44 -2.54
N PRO A 59 -5.65 4.66 -2.41
CA PRO A 59 -5.07 5.95 -2.76
C PRO A 59 -5.56 6.32 -4.17
N PRO A 60 -5.93 7.59 -4.44
CA PRO A 60 -6.16 7.99 -5.81
C PRO A 60 -4.87 7.67 -6.55
N ALA A 61 -4.97 6.90 -7.62
CA ALA A 61 -3.89 6.78 -8.56
C ALA A 61 -3.47 8.21 -8.90
N SER A 62 -2.29 8.63 -8.42
CA SER A 62 -1.56 9.72 -9.03
C SER A 62 -1.10 9.22 -10.40
N GLY A 63 -2.06 9.13 -11.30
CA GLY A 63 -1.91 8.97 -12.74
C GLY A 63 -2.64 10.15 -13.34
N ASN A 64 -1.86 11.01 -13.99
CA ASN A 64 -2.33 12.16 -14.71
C ASN A 64 -3.41 11.81 -15.75
N GLU A 65 -4.15 12.86 -16.07
CA GLU A 65 -4.84 13.13 -17.34
C GLU A 65 -6.25 12.60 -17.52
N GLY A 66 -7.12 13.55 -17.86
CA GLY A 66 -8.56 13.37 -17.93
C GLY A 66 -9.01 12.66 -19.18
N THR A 67 -10.21 12.11 -19.11
CA THR A 67 -11.31 12.35 -20.05
C THR A 67 -12.58 11.71 -19.48
N GLN A 68 -13.68 12.43 -19.69
CA GLN A 68 -15.08 12.16 -19.34
C GLN A 68 -15.60 10.81 -19.91
N PRO A 69 -16.71 10.22 -19.38
CA PRO A 69 -16.98 8.79 -19.50
C PRO A 69 -17.64 8.39 -20.83
N ALA A 70 -17.27 7.20 -21.30
CA ALA A 70 -17.82 6.47 -22.46
C ALA A 70 -17.81 4.94 -22.14
N PRO A 71 -18.64 4.12 -22.82
CA PRO A 71 -19.30 2.89 -22.31
C PRO A 71 -18.35 1.74 -21.89
N PRO A 72 -18.86 0.65 -21.26
CA PRO A 72 -18.03 -0.29 -20.51
C PRO A 72 -17.04 -0.99 -21.44
N ALA A 73 -15.81 -0.50 -21.45
CA ALA A 73 -14.69 -1.25 -21.97
C ALA A 73 -14.49 -2.41 -20.99
N ALA A 74 -14.62 -3.64 -21.50
CA ALA A 74 -14.24 -4.84 -20.79
C ALA A 74 -12.86 -4.61 -20.17
N GLY A 75 -12.76 -4.74 -18.85
CA GLY A 75 -11.48 -4.61 -18.15
C GLY A 75 -10.44 -5.59 -18.72
N PRO A 76 -9.15 -5.36 -18.44
CA PRO A 76 -8.09 -6.22 -18.93
C PRO A 76 -8.37 -7.67 -18.55
N SER A 77 -8.57 -8.52 -19.56
CA SER A 77 -8.94 -9.92 -19.38
C SER A 77 -7.71 -10.81 -19.20
N TYR A 78 -6.50 -10.32 -19.45
CA TYR A 78 -5.26 -11.09 -19.33
C TYR A 78 -4.19 -10.32 -18.57
N VAL A 79 -3.41 -11.04 -17.76
CA VAL A 79 -2.20 -10.54 -17.08
C VAL A 79 -1.01 -11.40 -17.46
N TYR A 80 0.15 -10.80 -17.69
CA TYR A 80 1.41 -11.52 -17.92
C TYR A 80 2.58 -10.83 -17.23
N VAL A 81 3.69 -11.56 -17.04
CA VAL A 81 4.93 -11.05 -16.46
C VAL A 81 6.00 -11.04 -17.56
N ASP A 82 6.76 -9.95 -17.66
CA ASP A 82 7.88 -9.86 -18.59
C ASP A 82 9.21 -10.35 -17.99
N ASP A 83 10.30 -10.26 -18.77
CA ASP A 83 11.63 -10.71 -18.34
C ASP A 83 12.23 -9.85 -17.21
N GLU A 84 11.68 -8.66 -16.97
CA GLU A 84 12.07 -7.74 -15.90
C GLU A 84 11.24 -7.96 -14.62
N GLY A 85 10.24 -8.85 -14.68
CA GLY A 85 9.33 -9.14 -13.57
C GLY A 85 8.17 -8.16 -13.44
N ALA A 86 7.93 -7.30 -14.43
CA ALA A 86 6.83 -6.35 -14.42
C ALA A 86 5.51 -7.02 -14.85
N LEU A 87 4.42 -6.64 -14.17
CA LEU A 87 3.07 -7.11 -14.48
C LEU A 87 2.44 -6.23 -15.56
N HIS A 88 1.99 -6.86 -16.64
CA HIS A 88 1.31 -6.21 -17.75
C HIS A 88 -0.11 -6.74 -17.89
N PHE A 89 -1.03 -5.84 -18.21
CA PHE A 89 -2.45 -6.13 -18.35
C PHE A 89 -2.88 -5.91 -19.80
N ALA A 90 -3.54 -6.89 -20.41
CA ALA A 90 -4.00 -6.88 -21.79
C ALA A 90 -5.51 -7.12 -21.84
N GLU A 91 -6.20 -6.45 -22.77
CA GLU A 91 -7.64 -6.62 -22.94
C GLU A 91 -7.98 -7.96 -23.60
N ASN A 92 -7.06 -8.50 -24.41
CA ASN A 92 -7.22 -9.77 -25.10
C ASN A 92 -5.88 -10.49 -25.29
N LEU A 93 -5.91 -11.80 -25.58
CA LEU A 93 -4.71 -12.63 -25.71
C LEU A 93 -3.80 -12.23 -26.89
N ASN A 94 -4.34 -11.54 -27.92
CA ASN A 94 -3.54 -11.15 -29.09
C ASN A 94 -2.58 -9.99 -28.77
N GLU A 95 -2.97 -9.11 -27.84
CA GLU A 95 -2.12 -8.03 -27.31
C GLU A 95 -0.94 -8.53 -26.50
N VAL A 96 -1.03 -9.75 -25.93
CA VAL A 96 0.11 -10.36 -25.25
C VAL A 96 1.15 -10.79 -26.29
N PRO A 97 2.42 -10.37 -26.16
CA PRO A 97 3.50 -10.82 -27.03
C PRO A 97 3.63 -12.34 -27.02
N GLU A 98 3.90 -12.96 -28.18
CA GLU A 98 3.92 -14.43 -28.34
C GLU A 98 4.73 -15.18 -27.29
N ARG A 99 5.89 -14.61 -26.92
CA ARG A 99 6.79 -15.16 -25.90
C ARG A 99 6.19 -15.21 -24.50
N TYR A 100 5.20 -14.36 -24.20
CA TYR A 100 4.55 -14.28 -22.89
C TYR A 100 3.13 -14.86 -22.88
N ARG A 101 2.55 -15.21 -24.03
CA ARG A 101 1.20 -15.82 -24.11
C ARG A 101 1.08 -17.11 -23.32
N GLN A 102 2.16 -17.91 -23.25
CA GLN A 102 2.18 -19.15 -22.47
C GLN A 102 2.06 -18.92 -20.96
N ASN A 103 2.53 -17.76 -20.48
CA ASN A 103 2.49 -17.36 -19.07
C ASN A 103 1.37 -16.35 -18.79
N ALA A 104 0.53 -16.04 -19.79
CA ALA A 104 -0.57 -15.12 -19.63
C ALA A 104 -1.72 -15.81 -18.90
N GLN A 105 -2.20 -15.17 -17.83
CA GLN A 105 -3.29 -15.66 -17.02
C GLN A 105 -4.54 -14.82 -17.28
N GLN A 106 -5.68 -15.48 -17.48
CA GLN A 106 -6.94 -14.76 -17.69
C GLN A 106 -7.47 -14.23 -16.35
N LEU A 107 -7.73 -12.93 -16.26
CA LEU A 107 -8.46 -12.31 -15.16
C LEU A 107 -9.96 -12.57 -15.40
N GLY A 108 -10.50 -13.55 -14.67
CA GLY A 108 -11.89 -13.98 -14.79
C GLY A 108 -12.86 -12.93 -14.22
N HIS A 109 -14.02 -12.84 -14.90
CA HIS A 109 -15.22 -12.11 -14.47
C HIS A 109 -15.75 -12.53 -13.11
#